data_AF-A0A0N8PRV8-F1
#
_entry.id   AF-A0A0N8PRV8-F1
#
_cell.length_a   1.000
_cell.length_b   1.000
_cell.length_c   1.000
_cell.angle_alpha   90.00
_cell.angle_beta   90.00
_cell.angle_gamma   90.00
#
_symmetry.space_group_name_H-M   'P 1'
#
loop_
_entity.id
_entity.type
_entity.pdbx_description
1 polymer ?
#
loop_
_entity_poly.entity_id
_entity_poly.type
_entity_poly.pdbx_seq_one_letter_code
_entity_poly.pdbx_strand_id
1 'polypeptide(L)'
;MVAGVTVATQQNIEDFGSNGYTYVRGDLQRYQTKRIRTILPMDGETNAAFELRMHGLALQLLARPEIHSVSTDRDMLSGANVKCTITMVESPRPAPIAPDHRPAGGRFSGRGARGGRG
;
A
#
# COMPACT_ATOMS: atom_id res chain seq x y z
N MET A 1 28.31 -18.20 20.58
CA MET A 1 28.43 -17.01 19.71
C MET A 1 27.26 -17.06 18.74
N VAL A 2 26.25 -16.20 18.91
CA VAL A 2 25.04 -16.22 18.08
C VAL A 2 25.19 -15.14 17.01
N ALA A 3 25.18 -15.55 15.74
CA ALA A 3 25.29 -14.66 14.60
C ALA A 3 24.07 -13.72 14.57
N GLY A 4 24.35 -12.41 14.59
CA GLY A 4 23.34 -11.37 14.44
C GLY A 4 22.69 -11.46 13.07
N VAL A 5 21.38 -11.70 13.05
CA VAL A 5 20.57 -11.55 11.84
C VAL A 5 20.48 -10.06 11.55
N THR A 6 21.34 -9.59 10.65
CA THR A 6 21.22 -8.24 10.08
C THR A 6 19.98 -8.22 9.20
N VAL A 7 18.91 -7.61 9.69
CA VAL A 7 17.72 -7.27 8.90
C VAL A 7 18.16 -6.22 7.88
N ALA A 8 18.43 -6.64 6.65
CA ALA A 8 18.71 -5.72 5.56
C ALA A 8 17.45 -4.89 5.30
N THR A 9 17.50 -3.61 5.63
CA THR A 9 16.53 -2.60 5.21
C THR A 9 16.62 -2.47 3.69
N GLN A 10 15.79 -3.22 2.95
CA GLN A 10 15.59 -3.02 1.51
C GLN A 10 14.90 -1.66 1.29
N GLN A 11 15.73 -0.62 1.18
CA GLN A 11 15.34 0.71 0.72
C GLN A 11 15.38 0.72 -0.81
N ASN A 12 14.25 0.41 -1.45
CA ASN A 12 13.85 0.89 -2.79
C ASN A 12 12.51 0.25 -3.18
N ILE A 13 11.49 0.42 -2.34
CA ILE A 13 10.12 0.18 -2.79
C ILE A 13 9.60 1.56 -3.18
N GLU A 14 9.59 1.87 -4.48
CA GLU A 14 8.62 2.85 -5.00
C GLU A 14 7.24 2.23 -4.78
N ASP A 15 6.75 2.39 -3.55
CA ASP A 15 5.61 1.66 -3.00
C ASP A 15 4.32 2.35 -3.47
N PHE A 16 4.03 2.23 -4.76
CA PHE A 16 2.73 2.61 -5.29
C PHE A 16 1.69 1.68 -4.69
N GLY A 17 0.94 2.20 -3.74
CA GLY A 17 -0.04 1.44 -2.99
C GLY A 17 -1.23 2.30 -2.61
N SER A 18 -2.38 1.64 -2.48
CA SER A 18 -3.59 2.28 -1.95
C SER A 18 -4.07 1.52 -0.72
N ASN A 19 -4.71 2.25 0.19
CA ASN A 19 -5.36 1.66 1.36
C ASN A 19 -6.88 1.81 1.16
N GLY A 20 -7.63 0.75 1.44
CA GLY A 20 -9.09 0.79 1.48
C GLY A 20 -9.59 0.99 2.90
N TYR A 21 -10.62 1.81 3.03
CA TYR A 21 -11.24 2.16 4.29
C TYR A 21 -12.74 1.88 4.25
N THR A 22 -13.29 1.45 5.36
CA THR A 22 -14.74 1.28 5.57
C THR A 22 -15.20 2.09 6.77
N TYR A 23 -16.49 2.43 6.76
CA TYR A 23 -17.19 3.01 7.90
C TYR A 23 -18.15 1.98 8.45
N VAL A 24 -18.26 1.91 9.79
CA VAL A 24 -19.24 1.07 10.46
C VAL A 24 -20.44 1.95 10.82
N ARG A 25 -21.65 1.42 10.62
CA ARG A 25 -22.89 2.13 10.94
C ARG A 25 -22.90 2.53 12.43
N GLY A 26 -23.14 3.80 12.71
CA GLY A 26 -23.22 4.33 14.08
C GLY A 26 -21.94 4.99 14.59
N ASP A 27 -20.87 5.03 13.78
CA ASP A 27 -19.60 5.68 14.11
C ASP A 27 -19.06 6.45 12.88
N LEU A 28 -18.34 7.56 13.13
CA LEU A 28 -17.61 8.34 12.13
C LEU A 28 -16.15 7.92 11.96
N GLN A 29 -15.70 6.92 12.75
CA GLN A 29 -14.38 6.33 12.66
C GLN A 29 -14.16 5.61 11.33
N ARG A 30 -13.00 5.86 10.72
CA ARG A 30 -12.52 5.10 9.57
C ARG A 30 -11.81 3.85 10.05
N TYR A 31 -12.12 2.73 9.43
CA TYR A 31 -11.44 1.47 9.65
C TYR A 31 -10.66 1.10 8.40
N GLN A 32 -9.38 0.79 8.54
CA GLN A 32 -8.60 0.23 7.44
C GLN A 32 -8.91 -1.25 7.32
N THR A 33 -9.26 -1.68 6.10
CA THR A 33 -9.65 -3.06 5.80
C THR A 33 -8.94 -3.64 4.58
N LYS A 34 -8.23 -2.80 3.82
CA LYS A 34 -7.53 -3.22 2.61
C LYS A 34 -6.20 -2.50 2.45
N ARG A 35 -5.20 -3.23 1.97
CA ARG A 35 -3.91 -2.69 1.53
C ARG A 35 -3.56 -3.25 0.17
N ILE A 36 -3.17 -2.39 -0.75
CA ILE A 36 -2.65 -2.76 -2.05
C ILE A 36 -1.21 -2.27 -2.12
N ARG A 37 -0.28 -3.15 -2.51
CA ARG A 37 1.13 -2.83 -2.67
C ARG A 37 1.63 -3.36 -3.99
N THR A 38 2.49 -2.58 -4.65
CA THR A 38 3.13 -2.97 -5.90
C THR A 38 4.57 -3.35 -5.61
N ILE A 39 4.99 -4.52 -6.06
CA ILE A 39 6.34 -5.03 -5.86
C ILE A 39 6.99 -5.21 -7.22
N LEU A 40 8.20 -4.68 -7.35
CA LEU A 40 9.01 -4.80 -8.56
C LEU A 40 9.98 -5.99 -8.44
N PRO A 41 10.39 -6.59 -9.58
CA PRO A 41 11.53 -7.48 -9.63
C PRO A 41 12.81 -6.78 -9.15
N MET A 42 13.74 -7.54 -8.57
CA MET A 42 15.08 -7.05 -8.24
C MET A 42 16.01 -7.12 -9.45
N ASP A 43 17.10 -6.35 -9.43
CA ASP A 43 18.11 -6.37 -10.50
C ASP A 43 18.69 -7.79 -10.68
N GLY A 44 18.62 -8.31 -11.90
CA GLY A 44 19.09 -9.66 -12.24
C GLY A 44 18.20 -10.81 -11.74
N GLU A 45 17.03 -10.51 -11.16
CA GLU A 45 16.08 -11.54 -10.74
C GLU A 45 15.43 -12.21 -11.96
N THR A 46 15.43 -13.55 -11.98
CA THR A 46 14.75 -14.30 -13.04
C THR A 46 13.24 -14.29 -12.81
N ASN A 47 12.45 -14.45 -13.88
CA ASN A 47 10.98 -14.55 -13.76
C ASN A 47 10.57 -15.63 -12.73
N ALA A 48 11.19 -16.81 -12.79
CA ALA A 48 10.86 -17.91 -11.87
C ALA A 48 11.20 -17.57 -10.40
N ALA A 49 12.33 -16.90 -10.16
CA ALA A 49 12.70 -16.44 -8.82
C ALA A 49 11.72 -15.39 -8.29
N PHE A 50 11.33 -14.43 -9.15
CA PHE A 50 10.33 -13.42 -8.81
C PHE A 50 8.99 -14.05 -8.44
N GLU A 51 8.53 -15.01 -9.22
CA GLU A 51 7.27 -15.72 -8.98
C GLU A 51 7.28 -16.50 -7.67
N LEU A 52 8.37 -17.22 -7.40
CA LEU A 52 8.54 -17.96 -6.16
C LEU A 52 8.57 -17.01 -4.95
N ARG A 53 9.24 -15.86 -5.08
CA ARG A 53 9.29 -14.82 -4.04
C ARG A 53 7.91 -14.23 -3.76
N MET A 54 7.13 -13.89 -4.80
CA MET A 54 5.77 -13.37 -4.64
C MET A 54 4.83 -14.41 -4.03
N HIS A 55 4.97 -15.68 -4.43
CA HIS A 55 4.22 -16.77 -3.83
C HIS A 55 4.54 -16.96 -2.34
N GLY A 56 5.83 -17.00 -1.98
CA GLY A 56 6.27 -17.10 -0.60
C GLY A 56 5.78 -15.94 0.27
N LEU A 57 5.84 -14.71 -0.27
CA LEU A 57 5.32 -13.53 0.42
C LEU A 57 3.80 -13.61 0.63
N ALA A 58 3.04 -14.06 -0.38
CA ALA A 58 1.60 -14.22 -0.25
C ALA A 58 1.23 -15.23 0.86
N LEU A 59 1.93 -16.37 0.94
CA LEU A 59 1.74 -17.37 1.99
C LEU A 59 2.08 -16.82 3.37
N GLN A 60 3.19 -16.09 3.50
CA GLN A 60 3.58 -15.46 4.77
C GLN A 60 2.55 -14.43 5.26
N LEU A 61 1.99 -13.64 4.34
CA LEU A 61 0.93 -12.69 4.66
C LEU A 61 -0.36 -13.40 5.06
N LEU A 62 -0.73 -14.48 4.36
CA LEU A 62 -1.95 -15.25 4.63
C LEU A 62 -1.88 -16.04 5.94
N ALA A 63 -0.67 -16.35 6.42
CA ALA A 63 -0.46 -16.97 7.73
C ALA A 63 -0.70 -16.01 8.91
N ARG A 64 -0.86 -14.70 8.66
CA ARG A 64 -1.12 -13.71 9.71
C ARG A 64 -2.60 -13.72 10.10
N PRO A 65 -2.94 -13.81 11.40
CA PRO A 65 -4.33 -13.95 11.85
C PRO A 65 -5.21 -12.74 11.49
N GLU A 66 -4.61 -11.56 11.32
CA GLU A 66 -5.32 -10.35 10.92
C GLU A 66 -5.64 -10.24 9.42
N ILE A 67 -5.07 -11.12 8.58
CA ILE A 67 -5.26 -11.09 7.13
C ILE A 67 -6.31 -12.14 6.75
N HIS A 68 -7.41 -11.68 6.18
CA HIS A 68 -8.51 -12.55 5.74
C HIS A 68 -8.26 -13.15 4.36
N SER A 69 -7.66 -12.37 3.45
CA SER A 69 -7.29 -12.86 2.14
C SER A 69 -6.13 -12.08 1.54
N VAL A 70 -5.39 -12.76 0.68
CA VAL A 70 -4.32 -12.19 -0.13
C VAL A 70 -4.57 -12.61 -1.57
N SER A 71 -4.52 -11.66 -2.50
CA SER A 71 -4.47 -11.93 -3.93
C SER A 71 -3.26 -11.25 -4.55
N THR A 72 -2.69 -11.91 -5.55
CA THR A 72 -1.53 -11.43 -6.31
C THR A 72 -1.88 -11.37 -7.77
N ASP A 73 -1.62 -10.24 -8.40
CA ASP A 73 -1.77 -10.02 -9.82
C ASP A 73 -0.41 -9.70 -10.43
N ARG A 74 -0.04 -10.34 -11.53
CA ARG A 74 1.28 -10.21 -12.14
C ARG A 74 1.13 -9.53 -13.48
N ASP A 75 1.83 -8.42 -13.65
CA ASP A 75 1.92 -7.75 -14.94
C ASP A 75 3.18 -8.18 -15.66
N MET A 76 3.00 -8.57 -16.91
CA MET A 76 4.06 -8.98 -17.81
C MET A 76 4.16 -8.03 -18.99
N LEU A 77 5.38 -7.71 -19.41
CA LEU A 77 5.66 -6.96 -20.62
C LEU A 77 6.68 -7.75 -21.44
N SER A 78 6.34 -8.08 -22.69
CA SER A 78 7.22 -8.83 -23.60
C SER A 78 7.78 -10.14 -23.01
N GLY A 79 7.00 -10.83 -22.17
CA GLY A 79 7.40 -12.08 -21.51
C GLY A 79 8.24 -11.91 -20.24
N ALA A 80 8.59 -10.68 -19.85
CA ALA A 80 9.24 -10.38 -18.58
C ALA A 80 8.20 -9.96 -17.53
N ASN A 81 8.32 -10.48 -16.30
CA ASN A 81 7.55 -9.95 -15.17
C ASN A 81 8.04 -8.53 -14.87
N VAL A 82 7.15 -7.54 -14.88
CA VAL A 82 7.51 -6.13 -14.64
C VAL A 82 7.04 -5.62 -13.28
N LYS A 83 5.93 -6.13 -12.77
CA LYS A 83 5.43 -5.84 -11.42
C LYS A 83 4.48 -6.93 -10.94
N CYS A 84 4.34 -7.02 -9.62
CA CYS A 84 3.28 -7.79 -8.99
C CYS A 84 2.49 -6.89 -8.04
N THR A 85 1.18 -6.84 -8.21
CA THR A 85 0.27 -6.15 -7.31
C THR A 85 -0.25 -7.13 -6.28
N ILE A 86 -0.01 -6.86 -5.01
CA ILE A 86 -0.50 -7.66 -3.89
C ILE A 86 -1.62 -6.91 -3.19
N THR A 87 -2.79 -7.53 -3.16
CA THR A 87 -3.95 -7.03 -2.44
C THR A 87 -4.17 -7.86 -1.19
N MET A 88 -4.21 -7.20 -0.04
CA MET A 88 -4.50 -7.78 1.26
C MET A 88 -5.84 -7.25 1.76
N VAL A 89 -6.70 -8.15 2.22
CA VAL A 89 -7.91 -7.81 2.99
C VAL A 89 -7.62 -8.17 4.45
N GLU A 90 -7.79 -7.21 5.34
CA GLU A 90 -7.45 -7.33 6.77
C GLU A 90 -8.67 -7.06 7.66
N SER A 91 -8.64 -7.57 8.88
CA SER A 91 -9.65 -7.26 9.89
C SER A 91 -9.71 -5.74 10.12
N PRO A 92 -10.91 -5.16 10.33
CA PRO A 92 -11.06 -3.73 10.54
C PRO A 92 -10.18 -3.24 11.70
N ARG A 93 -9.26 -2.34 11.40
CA ARG A 93 -8.43 -1.67 12.41
C ARG A 93 -8.74 -0.17 12.39
N PRO A 94 -8.93 0.47 13.56
CA PRO A 94 -9.11 1.93 13.62
C PRO A 94 -7.95 2.62 12.90
N ALA A 95 -8.26 3.36 11.85
CA ALA A 95 -7.27 4.17 11.16
C ALA A 95 -7.17 5.52 11.90
N PRO A 96 -6.00 5.93 12.39
CA PRO A 96 -5.81 7.22 13.07
C PRO A 96 -5.77 8.36 12.04
N ILE A 97 -6.83 8.48 11.24
CA ILE A 97 -6.96 9.47 10.17
C ILE A 97 -7.92 10.54 10.68
N ALA A 98 -7.35 11.70 11.03
CA ALA A 98 -8.17 12.86 11.35
C ALA A 98 -9.01 13.25 10.12
N PRO A 99 -10.23 13.76 10.32
CA PRO A 99 -11.00 14.39 9.26
C PRO A 99 -10.16 15.49 8.58
N ASP A 100 -9.82 15.30 7.31
CA ASP A 100 -9.15 16.34 6.52
C ASP A 100 -10.21 17.36 6.08
N HIS A 101 -10.12 18.57 6.62
CA HIS A 101 -11.04 19.67 6.32
C HIS A 101 -10.59 20.51 5.12
N ARG A 102 -9.49 20.14 4.45
CA ARG A 102 -9.06 20.84 3.23
C ARG A 102 -10.06 20.58 2.09
N PRO A 103 -10.29 21.56 1.20
CA PRO A 103 -11.15 21.36 0.04
C PRO A 103 -10.55 20.28 -0.87
N ALA A 104 -11.37 19.32 -1.27
CA ALA A 104 -11.00 18.34 -2.28
C ALA A 104 -10.58 19.07 -3.58
N GLY A 105 -9.46 18.66 -4.19
CA GLY A 105 -8.94 19.28 -5.42
C GLY A 105 -8.06 20.53 -5.23
N GLY A 106 -7.65 20.85 -4.01
CA GLY A 106 -6.45 21.67 -3.76
C GLY A 106 -6.48 23.12 -4.25
N ARG A 107 -7.64 23.79 -4.28
CA ARG A 107 -7.69 25.21 -4.60
C ARG A 107 -7.42 26.07 -3.37
N PHE A 108 -6.15 26.43 -3.17
CA PHE A 108 -5.80 27.63 -2.42
C PHE A 108 -6.18 28.86 -3.27
N SER A 109 -7.36 29.43 -3.08
CA SER A 109 -7.63 30.78 -3.58
C SER A 109 -6.95 31.79 -2.65
N GLY A 110 -5.64 31.95 -2.82
CA GLY A 110 -4.88 33.06 -2.29
C GLY A 110 -4.53 34.07 -3.37
N ARG A 111 -5.35 34.24 -4.41
CA ARG A 111 -5.18 35.39 -5.32
C ARG A 111 -5.70 36.60 -4.54
N GLY A 112 -4.76 37.35 -3.96
CA GLY A 112 -4.99 38.41 -2.99
C GLY A 112 -6.25 39.22 -3.27
N ALA A 113 -7.14 39.26 -2.27
CA ALA A 113 -8.10 40.33 -2.14
C ALA A 113 -7.32 41.64 -1.91
N ARG A 114 -6.95 42.32 -3.00
CA ARG A 114 -6.71 43.76 -3.00
C ARG A 114 -7.52 44.37 -4.12
N GLY A 115 -8.80 44.51 -3.82
CA GLY A 115 -9.73 45.37 -4.54
C GLY A 115 -10.70 46.00 -3.55
N GLY A 116 -10.35 47.20 -3.07
CA GLY A 116 -11.30 48.25 -2.67
C GLY A 116 -11.74 48.32 -1.20
N ARG A 117 -11.24 49.31 -0.44
CA ARG A 117 -11.82 50.67 -0.33
C ARG A 117 -11.05 51.49 0.71
N GLY A 118 -10.68 52.72 0.33
CA GLY A 118 -10.00 53.74 1.11
C GLY A 118 -9.53 54.80 0.13
#